data_AF-A0A6G2VES6-F1
#
_entry.id   AF-A0A6G2VES6-F1
#
_cell.length_a   1.000
_cell.length_b   1.000
_cell.length_c   1.000
_cell.angle_alpha   90.00
_cell.angle_beta   90.00
_cell.angle_gamma   90.00
#
_symmetry.space_group_name_H-M   'P 1'
#
loop_
_entity.id
_entity.type
_entity.pdbx_description
1 polymer ?
#
loop_
_entity_poly.entity_id
_entity_poly.type
_entity_poly.pdbx_seq_one_letter_code
_entity_poly.pdbx_strand_id
1 'polypeptide(L)'
;ASLFNYLTDEHPETFDSVTTAYTVGEAASPVHVHKLQTLRPGIKVLNGYGPAEAMIYATTHVIEPGDAPHTAIPIGTPLVNKP
;
A
#
# COMPACT_ATOMS: atom_id res chain seq x y z
N ALA A 1 3.57 7.27 -4.62
CA ALA A 1 3.88 5.86 -4.82
C ALA A 1 3.99 5.59 -6.31
N SER A 2 5.00 6.16 -6.96
CA SER A 2 5.12 6.17 -8.42
C SER A 2 5.29 4.76 -9.02
N LEU A 3 6.14 3.92 -8.42
CA LEU A 3 6.37 2.56 -8.90
C LEU A 3 5.16 1.63 -8.68
N PHE A 4 4.55 1.65 -7.50
CA PHE A 4 3.37 0.83 -7.21
C PHE A 4 2.23 1.13 -8.19
N ASN A 5 1.97 2.41 -8.44
CA ASN A 5 0.96 2.86 -9.39
C ASN A 5 1.28 2.35 -10.81
N TYR A 6 2.52 2.55 -11.26
CA TYR A 6 2.97 2.10 -12.58
C TYR A 6 2.83 0.59 -12.77
N LEU A 7 3.28 -0.22 -11.80
CA LEU A 7 3.14 -1.68 -11.87
C LEU A 7 1.67 -2.11 -11.87
N THR A 8 0.82 -1.42 -11.11
CA THR A 8 -0.63 -1.71 -11.11
C THR A 8 -1.28 -1.43 -12.46
N ASP A 9 -0.79 -0.42 -13.18
CA ASP A 9 -1.34 -0.02 -14.47
C ASP A 9 -0.79 -0.83 -15.64
N GLU A 10 0.53 -0.96 -15.72
CA GLU A 10 1.22 -1.49 -16.90
C GLU A 10 1.59 -2.97 -16.76
N HIS A 11 1.81 -3.45 -15.53
CA HIS A 11 2.32 -4.80 -15.25
C HIS A 11 1.62 -5.49 -14.06
N PRO A 12 0.27 -5.58 -14.05
CA PRO A 12 -0.47 -6.14 -12.91
C PRO A 12 -0.13 -7.61 -12.62
N GLU A 13 0.38 -8.35 -13.60
CA GLU A 13 0.88 -9.73 -13.46
C GLU A 13 2.03 -9.87 -12.46
N THR A 14 2.75 -8.78 -12.18
CA THR A 14 3.82 -8.77 -11.16
C THR A 14 3.31 -9.07 -9.75
N PHE A 15 2.01 -8.93 -9.51
CA PHE A 15 1.36 -9.22 -8.24
C PHE A 15 0.74 -10.62 -8.16
N ASP A 16 0.85 -11.47 -9.19
CA ASP A 16 0.14 -12.76 -9.26
C ASP A 16 0.49 -13.72 -8.13
N SER A 17 1.77 -13.76 -7.74
CA SER A 17 2.24 -14.57 -6.62
C SER A 17 2.34 -13.79 -5.31
N VAL A 18 2.00 -12.49 -5.32
CA VAL A 18 2.18 -11.60 -4.17
C VAL A 18 0.96 -11.68 -3.27
N THR A 19 1.18 -12.02 -2.00
CA THR A 19 0.12 -12.03 -0.98
C THR A 19 -0.03 -10.69 -0.28
N THR A 20 1.07 -9.93 -0.18
CA THR A 20 1.10 -8.64 0.53
C THR A 20 2.00 -7.64 -0.20
N ALA A 21 1.44 -6.48 -0.55
CA ALA A 21 2.14 -5.36 -1.15
C ALA A 21 2.26 -4.19 -0.16
N TYR A 22 3.43 -3.57 -0.11
CA TYR A 22 3.69 -2.38 0.70
C TYR A 22 3.99 -1.19 -0.20
N THR A 23 3.37 -0.05 0.09
CA THR A 23 3.77 1.26 -0.45
C THR A 23 4.31 2.11 0.69
N VAL A 24 5.49 2.72 0.49
CA VAL A 24 6.19 3.54 1.48
C VAL A 24 6.93 4.67 0.75
N GLY A 25 7.06 5.82 1.40
CA GLY A 25 7.93 6.93 0.95
C GLY A 25 7.23 8.03 0.16
N GLU A 26 6.02 7.78 -0.35
CA GLU A 26 5.20 8.78 -1.03
C GLU A 26 3.72 8.53 -0.72
N ALA A 27 2.86 9.53 -0.95
CA ALA A 27 1.42 9.36 -0.81
C ALA A 27 0.91 8.18 -1.67
N ALA A 28 0.18 7.27 -1.04
CA ALA A 28 -0.46 6.15 -1.72
C ALA A 28 -1.64 6.64 -2.56
N SER A 29 -1.82 6.08 -3.76
CA SER A 29 -2.95 6.44 -4.62
C SER A 29 -4.15 5.53 -4.34
N PRO A 30 -5.29 6.06 -3.86
CA PRO A 30 -6.45 5.23 -3.56
C PRO A 30 -7.00 4.49 -4.77
N VAL A 31 -6.94 5.11 -5.95
CA VAL A 31 -7.42 4.54 -7.21
C VAL A 31 -6.61 3.30 -7.59
N HIS A 32 -5.28 3.37 -7.52
CA HIS A 32 -4.42 2.23 -7.86
C HIS A 32 -4.53 1.11 -6.81
N VAL A 33 -4.63 1.46 -5.52
CA VAL A 33 -4.86 0.43 -4.49
C VAL A 33 -6.16 -0.32 -4.73
N HIS A 34 -7.26 0.39 -4.98
CA HIS A 34 -8.55 -0.23 -5.29
C HIS A 34 -8.50 -1.07 -6.57
N LYS A 35 -7.82 -0.59 -7.62
CA LYS A 35 -7.60 -1.34 -8.86
C LYS A 35 -6.87 -2.66 -8.58
N LEU A 36 -5.77 -2.63 -7.83
CA LEU A 36 -5.02 -3.85 -7.51
C LEU A 36 -5.85 -4.84 -6.69
N GLN A 37 -6.59 -4.36 -5.69
CA GLN A 37 -7.45 -5.21 -4.85
C GLN A 37 -8.60 -5.84 -5.64
N THR A 38 -9.13 -5.13 -6.65
CA THR A 38 -10.13 -5.65 -7.58
C THR A 38 -9.53 -6.69 -8.53
N LEU A 39 -8.33 -6.44 -9.06
CA LEU A 39 -7.64 -7.37 -9.97
C LEU A 39 -7.16 -8.64 -9.26
N ARG A 40 -6.77 -8.54 -7.99
CA ARG A 40 -6.24 -9.65 -7.18
C ARG A 40 -6.99 -9.75 -5.85
N PRO A 41 -8.21 -10.32 -5.84
CA PRO A 41 -8.97 -10.50 -4.62
C PRO A 41 -8.17 -11.29 -3.58
N GLY A 42 -8.06 -10.74 -2.37
CA GLY A 42 -7.31 -11.34 -1.27
C GLY A 42 -5.88 -10.84 -1.10
N ILE A 43 -5.34 -10.04 -2.04
CA ILE A 43 -4.07 -9.36 -1.82
C ILE A 43 -4.20 -8.34 -0.68
N LYS A 44 -3.23 -8.34 0.23
CA LYS A 44 -3.16 -7.33 1.29
C LYS A 44 -2.33 -6.14 0.80
N VAL A 45 -2.86 -4.93 0.93
CA VAL A 45 -2.11 -3.71 0.61
C VAL A 45 -1.92 -2.89 1.88
N LEU A 46 -0.68 -2.49 2.15
CA LEU A 46 -0.33 -1.68 3.30
C LEU A 46 0.32 -0.37 2.87
N ASN A 47 -0.09 0.72 3.51
CA ASN A 47 0.61 2.00 3.44
C ASN A 47 1.49 2.15 4.68
N GLY A 48 2.79 2.26 4.47
CA GLY A 48 3.76 2.56 5.51
C GLY A 48 4.26 4.00 5.40
N TYR A 49 4.55 4.60 6.54
CA TYR A 49 5.14 5.93 6.60
C TYR A 49 6.23 5.97 7.67
N GLY A 50 7.37 6.54 7.33
CA GLY A 50 8.35 6.99 8.30
C GLY A 50 9.57 7.61 7.62
N PRO A 51 10.27 8.49 8.34
CA PRO A 51 11.53 9.05 7.87
C PRO A 51 12.66 8.01 7.95
N ALA A 52 13.77 8.25 7.25
CA ALA A 52 14.92 7.35 7.25
C ALA A 52 15.54 7.21 8.66
N GLU A 53 15.53 8.29 9.43
CA GLU A 53 15.97 8.41 10.82
C GLU A 53 15.21 7.46 11.76
N ALA A 54 13.97 7.14 11.40
CA ALA A 54 13.15 6.17 12.11
C ALA A 54 13.18 4.79 11.42
N MET A 55 14.27 4.39 10.77
CA MET A 55 14.45 3.04 10.20
C MET A 55 13.31 2.60 9.26
N ILE A 56 13.31 3.14 8.04
CA ILE A 56 12.39 2.82 6.92
C ILE A 56 10.94 3.31 7.11
N TYR A 57 10.17 2.78 8.07
CA TYR A 57 8.80 3.22 8.34
C TYR A 57 8.42 3.07 9.80
N ALA A 58 7.74 4.08 10.35
CA ALA A 58 7.32 4.18 11.75
C ALA A 58 5.87 3.75 11.99
N THR A 59 4.99 3.98 11.02
CA THR A 59 3.58 3.63 11.09
C THR A 59 3.18 2.77 9.90
N THR A 60 2.15 1.94 10.09
CA THR A 60 1.52 1.19 9.00
C THR A 60 0.01 1.24 9.08
N HIS A 61 -0.63 1.23 7.91
CA HIS A 61 -2.06 1.13 7.73
C HIS A 61 -2.36 -0.03 6.78
N VAL A 62 -3.17 -0.99 7.23
CA VAL A 62 -3.76 -2.00 6.34
C VAL A 62 -4.92 -1.33 5.62
N ILE A 63 -4.90 -1.35 4.29
CA ILE A 63 -5.95 -0.76 3.47
C ILE A 63 -6.97 -1.85 3.18
N GLU A 64 -8.13 -1.76 3.82
CA GLU A 64 -9.22 -2.71 3.59
C GLU A 64 -9.82 -2.51 2.19
N PRO A 65 -10.17 -3.59 1.47
CA PRO A 65 -10.86 -3.49 0.20
C PRO A 65 -12.27 -2.91 0.38
N GLY A 66 -12.74 -2.22 -0.64
CA GLY A 66 -14.09 -1.64 -0.65
C GLY A 66 -14.60 -1.50 -2.08
N ASP A 67 -15.90 -1.26 -2.21
CA ASP A 67 -16.61 -1.16 -3.50
C ASP A 67 -16.19 0.05 -4.34
N ALA A 68 -15.53 1.03 -3.72
CA ALA A 68 -15.01 2.22 -4.37
C ALA A 68 -13.62 2.59 -3.82
N PRO A 69 -12.81 3.36 -4.57
CA PRO A 69 -11.57 3.91 -4.05
C PRO A 69 -11.79 4.76 -2.79
N HIS A 70 -10.89 4.63 -1.82
CA HIS A 70 -10.84 5.52 -0.66
C HIS A 70 -10.61 6.98 -1.10
N THR A 71 -11.07 7.96 -0.33
CA THR A 71 -10.76 9.37 -0.60
C THR A 71 -9.31 9.72 -0.27
N ALA A 72 -8.78 9.14 0.79
CA ALA A 72 -7.38 9.25 1.21
C ALA A 72 -6.96 7.97 1.92
N ILE A 73 -5.66 7.67 1.90
CA ILE A 73 -5.09 6.52 2.61
C ILE A 73 -4.32 7.03 3.83
N PRO A 74 -4.75 6.71 5.06
CA PRO A 74 -4.03 7.05 6.28
C PRO A 74 -2.63 6.45 6.33
N ILE A 75 -1.75 7.06 7.13
CA ILE A 75 -0.44 6.50 7.48
C ILE A 75 -0.52 5.44 8.59
N GLY A 76 -1.69 5.31 9.20
CA GLY A 76 -2.02 4.25 10.15
C GLY A 76 -1.46 4.48 11.54
N THR A 77 -1.04 3.39 12.19
CA THR A 77 -0.66 3.38 13.61
C THR A 77 0.80 2.97 13.80
N PRO A 78 1.44 3.37 14.91
CA PRO A 78 2.84 3.03 15.20
C PRO A 78 3.08 1.52 15.20
N LEU A 79 4.24 1.11 14.68
CA LEU A 79 4.71 -0.25 14.82
C LEU A 79 5.04 -0.59 16.27
N VAL A 80 4.69 -1.80 16.68
CA VAL A 80 5.06 -2.35 17.99
C VAL A 80 6.56 -2.68 17.99
N ASN A 81 7.24 -2.36 19.09
CA ASN A 81 8.68 -2.63 19.30
C ASN A 81 9.61 -2.00 18.26
N LYS A 82 9.23 -0.84 17.72
CA LYS A 82 10.14 -0.02 16.92
C LYS A 82 11.13 0.70 17.86
N PRO A 83 12.45 0.59 17.61
CA PRO A 83 13.47 1.22 18.45
C PRO A 83 13.44 2.75 18.36
#